data_AF-A0A5N5H3M9-F1
#
_entry.id   AF-A0A5N5H3M9-F1
#
_cell.length_a   1.000
_cell.length_b   1.000
_cell.length_c   1.000
_cell.angle_alpha   90.00
_cell.angle_beta   90.00
_cell.angle_gamma   90.00
#
_symmetry.space_group_name_H-M   'P 1'
#
loop_
_entity.id
_entity.type
_entity.pdbx_description
1 polymer ?
#
loop_
_entity_poly.entity_id
_entity_poly.type
_entity_poly.pdbx_seq_one_letter_code
_entity_poly.pdbx_strand_id
1 'polypeptide(L)'
;MGDPQLQDGEWEMIWSSQIVKKDGEIKFVVDILLGLKFSITGTFVKTGSRAYDLTMDDAAIIDGQFGYPVDLESKFELGILYSDDKIRIARGYRKIVFVYLSTDGVEQK
;
A
#
# COMPACT_ATOMS: atom_id res chain seq x y z
N MET A 1 -17.94 4.12 17.66
CA MET A 1 -16.87 4.24 16.65
C MET A 1 -16.97 3.02 15.75
N GLY A 2 -17.05 3.21 14.43
CA GLY A 2 -17.08 2.08 13.50
C GLY A 2 -15.73 1.35 13.46
N ASP A 3 -15.71 0.15 12.90
CA ASP A 3 -14.46 -0.57 12.67
C ASP A 3 -13.56 0.19 11.68
N PRO A 4 -12.25 0.32 11.95
CA PRO A 4 -11.32 0.93 11.01
C PRO A 4 -11.31 0.18 9.69
N GLN A 5 -11.39 0.93 8.59
CA GLN A 5 -11.42 0.41 7.23
C GLN A 5 -10.17 0.84 6.47
N LEU A 6 -9.86 0.13 5.39
CA LEU A 6 -8.88 0.59 4.42
C LEU A 6 -9.44 1.83 3.71
N GLN A 7 -8.89 2.99 4.05
CA GLN A 7 -9.26 4.28 3.47
C GLN A 7 -8.52 4.49 2.15
N ASP A 8 -9.22 5.06 1.17
CA ASP A 8 -8.64 5.53 -0.08
C ASP A 8 -7.64 6.67 0.16
N GLY A 9 -6.82 6.95 -0.84
CA GLY A 9 -5.81 8.00 -0.80
C GLY A 9 -4.38 7.48 -0.82
N GLU A 10 -3.44 8.41 -0.66
CA GLU A 10 -2.02 8.12 -0.60
C GLU A 10 -1.55 8.06 0.87
N TRP A 11 -0.70 7.09 1.13
CA TRP A 11 -0.24 6.76 2.47
C TRP A 11 1.25 6.53 2.43
N GLU A 12 2.02 7.30 3.19
CA GLU A 12 3.47 7.19 3.23
C GLU A 12 3.93 6.20 4.30
N MET A 13 4.96 5.44 3.97
CA MET A 13 5.73 4.59 4.88
C MET A 13 7.20 5.01 4.77
N ILE A 14 8.06 4.47 5.63
CA ILE A 14 9.50 4.72 5.51
C ILE A 14 9.98 4.21 4.13
N TRP A 15 10.49 5.15 3.31
CA TRP A 15 10.99 4.91 1.94
C TRP A 15 9.99 4.24 0.99
N SER A 16 8.69 4.43 1.23
CA SER A 16 7.66 3.81 0.39
C SER A 16 6.33 4.55 0.50
N SER A 17 5.44 4.31 -0.46
CA SER A 17 4.06 4.76 -0.42
C SER A 17 3.09 3.64 -0.80
N GLN A 18 1.88 3.75 -0.30
CA GLN A 18 0.73 2.92 -0.65
C GLN A 18 -0.39 3.82 -1.15
N ILE A 19 -0.90 3.50 -2.32
CA ILE A 19 -1.99 4.23 -2.96
C ILE A 19 -3.18 3.29 -2.99
N VAL A 20 -4.27 3.68 -2.32
CA VAL A 20 -5.52 2.92 -2.28
C VAL A 20 -6.55 3.66 -3.13
N LYS A 21 -7.06 3.01 -4.16
CA LYS A 21 -8.10 3.59 -5.03
C LYS A 21 -9.48 3.09 -4.64
N LYS A 22 -10.51 3.91 -4.90
CA LYS A 22 -11.91 3.60 -4.58
C LYS A 22 -12.50 2.43 -5.38
N ASP A 23 -11.86 2.05 -6.48
CA ASP A 23 -12.28 0.99 -7.39
C ASP A 23 -11.75 -0.40 -7.01
N GLY A 24 -11.08 -0.54 -5.87
CA GLY A 24 -10.54 -1.82 -5.42
C GLY A 24 -9.10 -2.08 -5.90
N GLU A 25 -8.46 -1.11 -6.55
CA GLU A 25 -7.03 -1.18 -6.88
C GLU A 25 -6.16 -0.66 -5.72
N ILE A 26 -4.99 -1.26 -5.58
CA ILE A 26 -3.98 -0.85 -4.60
C ILE A 26 -2.59 -0.95 -5.22
N LYS A 27 -1.75 0.04 -4.92
CA LYS A 27 -0.38 0.10 -5.41
C LYS A 27 0.59 0.34 -4.27
N PHE A 28 1.70 -0.38 -4.29
CA PHE A 28 2.86 -0.11 -3.46
C PHE A 28 3.99 0.45 -4.32
N VAL A 29 4.68 1.45 -3.80
CA VAL A 29 5.91 2.00 -4.39
C VAL A 29 6.98 2.04 -3.31
N VAL A 30 8.17 1.55 -3.61
CA VAL A 30 9.29 1.48 -2.66
C VAL A 30 10.51 2.08 -3.32
N ASP A 31 11.15 3.04 -2.65
CA ASP A 31 12.45 3.53 -3.07
C ASP A 31 13.50 2.44 -2.79
N ILE A 32 14.22 2.04 -3.84
CA ILE A 32 15.31 1.09 -3.77
C ILE A 32 16.62 1.80 -4.12
N LEU A 33 17.74 1.10 -4.04
CA LEU A 33 19.06 1.71 -4.18
C LEU A 33 19.26 2.37 -5.56
N LEU A 34 20.17 3.35 -5.60
CA LEU A 34 20.62 4.03 -6.82
C LEU A 34 19.54 4.84 -7.56
N GLY A 35 18.51 5.32 -6.85
CA GLY A 35 17.46 6.14 -7.45
C GLY A 35 16.40 5.34 -8.22
N LEU A 36 16.51 4.01 -8.20
CA LEU A 36 15.50 3.11 -8.74
C LEU A 36 14.32 3.01 -7.76
N LYS A 37 13.13 2.69 -8.28
CA LYS A 37 11.98 2.32 -7.45
C LYS A 37 11.48 0.94 -7.83
N PHE A 38 10.89 0.25 -6.89
CA PHE A 38 10.05 -0.91 -7.18
C PHE A 38 8.59 -0.49 -7.02
N SER A 39 7.72 -0.95 -7.91
CA SER A 39 6.28 -0.83 -7.71
C SER A 39 5.59 -2.16 -7.94
N ILE A 40 4.49 -2.38 -7.22
CA ILE A 40 3.57 -3.48 -7.52
C ILE A 40 2.14 -3.00 -7.36
N THR A 41 1.34 -3.19 -8.40
CA THR A 41 -0.09 -2.89 -8.41
C THR A 41 -0.87 -4.19 -8.30
N GLY A 42 -2.08 -4.10 -7.76
CA GLY A 42 -2.97 -5.23 -7.58
C GLY A 42 -4.36 -4.80 -7.20
N THR A 43 -5.15 -5.77 -6.76
CA THR A 43 -6.53 -5.59 -6.31
C THR A 43 -6.69 -6.04 -4.86
N PHE A 44 -7.73 -5.52 -4.21
CA PHE A 44 -8.12 -5.96 -2.86
C PHE A 44 -9.62 -6.25 -2.76
N VAL A 45 -9.96 -7.23 -1.94
CA VAL A 45 -11.36 -7.59 -1.63
C VAL A 45 -11.53 -7.65 -0.12
N LYS A 46 -12.56 -7.00 0.41
CA LYS A 46 -12.87 -7.04 1.84
C LYS A 46 -13.41 -8.42 2.23
N THR A 47 -12.74 -9.10 3.16
CA THR A 47 -13.08 -10.47 3.60
C THR A 47 -13.57 -10.52 5.04
N GLY A 48 -13.37 -9.47 5.83
CA GLY A 48 -13.86 -9.35 7.20
C GLY A 48 -14.11 -7.90 7.61
N SER A 49 -14.38 -7.66 8.90
CA SER A 49 -14.62 -6.29 9.40
C SER A 49 -13.42 -5.37 9.18
N ARG A 50 -12.21 -5.91 9.34
CA ARG A 50 -10.92 -5.22 9.23
C ARG A 50 -9.90 -5.97 8.36
N ALA A 51 -10.35 -6.95 7.58
CA ALA A 51 -9.47 -7.84 6.80
C ALA A 51 -9.77 -7.73 5.31
N TYR A 52 -8.71 -7.75 4.51
CA TYR A 52 -8.74 -7.61 3.06
C TYR A 52 -7.80 -8.63 2.43
N ASP A 53 -8.26 -9.37 1.43
CA ASP A 53 -7.39 -10.20 0.61
C ASP A 53 -6.82 -9.36 -0.53
N LEU A 54 -5.50 -9.32 -0.64
CA LEU A 54 -4.78 -8.61 -1.70
C LEU A 54 -4.24 -9.63 -2.71
N THR A 55 -4.41 -9.31 -3.99
CA THR A 55 -3.76 -10.00 -5.12
C THR A 55 -2.93 -8.97 -5.88
N MET A 56 -1.63 -9.19 -5.93
CA MET A 56 -0.63 -8.28 -6.52
C MET A 56 0.10 -8.99 -7.64
N ASP A 57 0.03 -8.46 -8.86
CA ASP A 57 0.45 -9.16 -10.08
C ASP A 57 1.08 -8.26 -11.16
N ASP A 58 1.05 -6.93 -10.98
CA ASP A 58 1.64 -5.97 -11.92
C ASP A 58 2.85 -5.27 -11.29
N ALA A 59 3.98 -5.99 -11.25
CA ALA A 59 5.23 -5.50 -10.65
C ALA A 59 6.16 -4.87 -11.70
N ALA A 60 6.90 -3.84 -11.29
CA ALA A 60 7.88 -3.18 -12.14
C ALA A 60 9.05 -2.58 -11.36
N ILE A 61 10.23 -2.51 -12.00
CA ILE A 61 11.35 -1.65 -11.58
C ILE A 61 11.28 -0.35 -12.38
N ILE A 62 11.32 0.77 -11.69
CA ILE A 62 11.21 2.12 -12.27
C ILE A 62 12.59 2.76 -12.27
N ASP A 63 13.04 3.21 -13.44
CA ASP A 63 14.23 4.03 -13.66
C ASP A 63 13.84 5.31 -14.40
N GLY A 64 13.84 6.44 -13.69
CA GLY A 64 13.36 7.71 -14.22
C GLY A 64 11.91 7.62 -14.68
N GLN A 65 11.69 7.72 -16.00
CA GLN A 65 10.36 7.65 -16.63
C GLN A 65 10.01 6.25 -17.14
N PHE A 66 10.96 5.31 -17.12
CA PHE A 66 10.77 3.97 -17.66
C PHE A 66 10.39 2.98 -16.55
N GLY A 67 9.38 2.15 -16.81
CA GLY A 67 9.01 1.01 -15.98
C GLY A 67 9.32 -0.30 -16.69
N TYR A 68 10.12 -1.16 -16.06
CA TYR A 68 10.47 -2.48 -16.56
C TYR A 68 9.63 -3.53 -15.81
N PRO A 69 8.74 -4.28 -16.49
CA PRO A 69 7.89 -5.25 -15.83
C PRO A 69 8.73 -6.38 -15.21
N VAL A 70 8.26 -6.89 -14.08
CA VAL A 70 8.85 -8.02 -13.36
C VAL A 70 7.76 -9.05 -13.13
N ASP A 71 8.02 -10.30 -13.50
CA ASP A 71 7.12 -11.39 -13.20
C ASP A 71 7.12 -11.67 -11.69
N LEU A 72 6.12 -11.15 -10.99
CA LEU A 72 5.95 -11.35 -9.56
C LEU A 72 4.46 -11.35 -9.22
N GLU A 73 3.97 -12.48 -8.73
CA GLU A 73 2.62 -12.59 -8.18
C GLU A 73 2.71 -12.81 -6.66
N SER A 74 1.91 -12.09 -5.89
CA SER A 74 1.78 -12.31 -4.46
C SER A 74 0.34 -12.14 -3.99
N LYS A 75 -0.06 -13.03 -3.08
CA LYS A 75 -1.40 -13.05 -2.47
C LYS A 75 -1.25 -13.09 -0.96
N PHE A 76 -1.91 -12.17 -0.26
CA PHE A 76 -1.85 -12.11 1.20
C PHE A 76 -3.04 -11.36 1.80
N GLU A 77 -3.36 -11.70 3.05
CA GLU A 77 -4.33 -10.93 3.85
C GLU A 77 -3.65 -9.68 4.43
N LEU A 78 -4.33 -8.55 4.32
CA LEU A 78 -4.01 -7.29 4.99
C LEU A 78 -5.06 -7.01 6.07
N GLY A 79 -4.63 -7.06 7.33
CA GLY A 79 -5.46 -6.73 8.48
C GLY A 79 -5.22 -5.31 8.99
N ILE A 80 -6.27 -4.50 9.08
CA ILE A 80 -6.21 -3.15 9.67
C ILE A 80 -6.28 -3.27 11.20
N LEU A 81 -5.17 -2.92 11.86
CA LEU A 81 -5.06 -2.95 13.32
C LEU A 81 -5.56 -1.64 13.94
N TYR A 82 -5.28 -0.53 13.26
CA TYR A 82 -5.66 0.83 13.66
C TYR A 82 -5.74 1.73 12.42
N SER A 83 -6.65 2.69 12.41
CA SER A 83 -6.67 3.76 11.40
C SER A 83 -7.40 4.97 11.97
N ASP A 84 -6.80 6.14 11.80
CA ASP A 84 -7.45 7.45 11.90
C ASP A 84 -7.05 8.30 10.67
N ASP A 85 -7.33 9.60 10.70
CA ASP A 85 -7.06 10.50 9.57
C ASP A 85 -5.56 10.82 9.38
N LYS A 86 -4.69 10.39 10.31
CA LYS A 86 -3.25 10.71 10.32
C LYS A 86 -2.37 9.49 10.18
N ILE A 87 -2.77 8.37 10.78
CA ILE A 87 -1.96 7.16 10.90
C ILE A 87 -2.82 5.93 10.65
N ARG A 88 -2.28 4.99 9.87
CA ARG A 88 -2.81 3.63 9.76
C ARG A 88 -1.76 2.61 10.16
N ILE A 89 -2.17 1.59 10.90
CA ILE A 89 -1.33 0.44 11.22
C ILE A 89 -2.00 -0.78 10.64
N ALA A 90 -1.30 -1.48 9.74
CA ALA A 90 -1.78 -2.71 9.14
C ALA A 90 -0.78 -3.85 9.34
N ARG A 91 -1.27 -5.08 9.36
CA ARG A 91 -0.46 -6.29 9.35
C ARG A 91 -0.72 -7.05 8.06
N GLY A 92 0.33 -7.28 7.27
CA GLY A 92 0.23 -7.94 5.97
C GLY A 92 1.10 -9.18 5.85
N TYR A 93 1.69 -9.36 4.67
CA TYR A 93 2.52 -10.51 4.30
C TYR A 93 3.54 -10.88 5.38
N ARG A 94 3.65 -12.18 5.70
CA ARG A 94 4.55 -12.74 6.73
C ARG A 94 4.43 -12.05 8.10
N LYS A 95 3.26 -11.50 8.45
CA LYS A 95 2.99 -10.78 9.70
C LYS A 95 3.81 -9.48 9.86
N ILE A 96 4.36 -8.93 8.76
CA ILE A 96 5.00 -7.61 8.78
C ILE A 96 3.95 -6.57 9.18
N VAL A 97 4.34 -5.68 10.08
CA VAL A 97 3.53 -4.53 10.50
C VAL A 97 3.98 -3.32 9.70
N PHE A 98 3.02 -2.72 9.01
CA PHE A 98 3.19 -1.50 8.23
C PHE A 98 2.57 -0.34 9.01
N VAL A 99 3.32 0.75 9.13
CA VAL A 99 2.86 2.01 9.73
C VAL A 99 2.84 3.05 8.64
N TYR A 100 1.65 3.57 8.37
CA TYR A 100 1.39 4.55 7.33
C TYR A 100 1.08 5.90 7.95
N LEU A 101 1.59 6.98 7.35
CA LEU A 101 1.19 8.35 7.60
C LEU A 101 0.31 8.85 6.46
N SER A 102 -0.76 9.56 6.80
CA SER A 102 -1.62 10.21 5.81
C SER A 102 -0.88 11.38 5.16
N THR A 103 -0.98 11.50 3.83
CA THR A 103 -0.46 12.65 3.08
C THR A 103 -1.40 13.86 3.13
N ASP A 104 -2.67 13.66 3.48
CA ASP A 104 -3.71 14.71 3.46
C ASP A 104 -3.58 15.69 4.64
N GLY A 105 -2.76 15.37 5.64
CA GLY A 105 -2.48 16.21 6.81
C GLY A 105 -1.12 16.91 6.80
N VAL A 106 -0.32 16.75 5.73
CA VAL A 106 1.00 17.39 5.61
C VAL A 106 0.82 18.68 4.81
N GLU A 107 0.73 19.81 5.50
CA GLU A 107 0.99 21.11 4.85
C GLU A 107 2.36 21.02 4.17
N GLN A 108 2.37 21.08 2.84
CA GLN A 108 3.62 21.21 2.08
C GLN A 108 4.29 22.52 2.52
N LYS A 109 5.46 22.40 3.12
CA LYS A 109 6.26 23.54 3.58
C LYS A 109 7.21 24.02 2.49
#